data_AF-A0A9E2KK32-F1
#
_entry.id   AF-A0A9E2KK32-F1
#
_cell.length_a   1.000
_cell.length_b   1.000
_cell.length_c   1.000
_cell.angle_alpha   90.00
_cell.angle_beta   90.00
_cell.angle_gamma   90.00
#
_symmetry.space_group_name_H-M   'P 1'
#
loop_
_entity.id
_entity.type
_entity.pdbx_description
1 polymer ?
#
loop_
_entity_poly.entity_id
_entity_poly.type
_entity_poly.pdbx_seq_one_letter_code
_entity_poly.pdbx_strand_id
1 'polypeptide(L)'
;MATQLGAMAVGSIVKLNVDGVPTNFIVVNQGIPKNSPLYDASCNGTWLLMYDIYEKRPWHSLDDNDYGNSATNIYLNSTFLGLLDEDIQAAISQIRIPYHPGHDANVDINSGANGLPCKVFLLSGYEVGWTSDNEYFPEDGALLEYFLPGTSKDANIRRKAIFDGDFDYWGLRTPNSRNSNYVWYTIPDGSCTNGWSSTVYGVRPAFILPPSLFVDAGFAVTNLPPEAPASITVPELVKGGGDLPISWAAASDPDGDPMSYELERSTDAAEWAQIYKGEALRFTDRITKGWLSVQYRVRAVDSGNLSSGWTESETRTVDNNTAPAIECEHPGGGDLGEKAEPFAVNYTVTDPDGDPLTLTETVDGQTTRT
;
A
#
# COMPACT_ATOMS: atom_id res chain seq x y z
N MET A 1 -8.89 0.33 -8.67
CA MET A 1 -9.23 0.90 -7.36
C MET A 1 -8.90 -0.16 -6.35
N ALA A 2 -7.99 0.14 -5.44
CA ALA A 2 -7.61 -0.79 -4.39
C ALA A 2 -8.83 -1.13 -3.51
N THR A 3 -8.88 -2.35 -2.98
CA THR A 3 -9.97 -2.82 -2.12
C THR A 3 -9.38 -3.49 -0.89
N GLN A 4 -9.92 -3.20 0.29
CA GLN A 4 -9.49 -3.89 1.51
C GLN A 4 -9.83 -5.39 1.44
N LEU A 5 -8.94 -6.24 1.94
CA LEU A 5 -9.11 -7.69 1.97
C LEU A 5 -10.41 -8.11 2.64
N GLY A 6 -10.78 -7.47 3.75
CA GLY A 6 -12.02 -7.74 4.48
C GLY A 6 -13.29 -7.43 3.71
N ALA A 7 -13.21 -6.58 2.68
CA ALA A 7 -14.33 -6.24 1.80
C ALA A 7 -14.42 -7.17 0.57
N MET A 8 -13.40 -7.99 0.32
CA MET A 8 -13.42 -8.95 -0.79
C MET A 8 -14.39 -10.10 -0.50
N ALA A 9 -15.16 -10.48 -1.52
CA ALA A 9 -16.06 -11.62 -1.42
C ALA A 9 -15.27 -12.93 -1.23
N VAL A 10 -15.79 -13.83 -0.41
CA VAL A 10 -15.26 -15.19 -0.32
C VAL A 10 -15.29 -15.86 -1.70
N GLY A 11 -14.17 -16.50 -2.07
CA GLY A 11 -13.92 -17.04 -3.41
C GLY A 11 -13.14 -16.12 -4.34
N SER A 12 -12.88 -14.86 -3.95
CA SER A 12 -12.04 -13.94 -4.72
C SER A 12 -10.58 -14.38 -4.73
N ILE A 13 -9.87 -14.06 -5.82
CA ILE A 13 -8.43 -14.34 -5.97
C ILE A 13 -7.61 -13.11 -5.60
N VAL A 14 -6.60 -13.32 -4.77
CA VAL A 14 -5.58 -12.37 -4.36
C VAL A 14 -4.22 -12.93 -4.75
N LYS A 15 -3.30 -12.09 -5.20
CA LYS A 15 -1.93 -12.48 -5.53
C LYS A 15 -0.99 -12.03 -4.42
N LEU A 16 -0.06 -12.90 -4.06
CA LEU A 16 1.10 -12.59 -3.25
C LEU A 16 2.33 -13.14 -3.96
N ASN A 17 3.49 -12.50 -3.80
CA ASN A 17 4.73 -13.11 -4.28
C ASN A 17 5.14 -14.24 -3.34
N VAL A 18 5.47 -15.38 -3.93
CA VAL A 18 6.10 -16.52 -3.24
C VAL A 18 7.39 -16.78 -4.01
N ASP A 19 8.54 -16.60 -3.36
CA ASP A 19 9.87 -16.68 -3.98
C ASP A 19 10.01 -15.72 -5.19
N GLY A 20 9.48 -14.51 -5.05
CA GLY A 20 9.45 -13.50 -6.12
C GLY A 20 8.48 -13.79 -7.26
N VAL A 21 7.68 -14.87 -7.18
CA VAL A 21 6.71 -15.25 -8.21
C VAL A 21 5.28 -14.90 -7.78
N PRO A 22 4.54 -14.09 -8.58
CA PRO A 22 3.12 -13.82 -8.34
C PRO A 22 2.29 -15.10 -8.31
N THR A 23 1.72 -15.38 -7.15
CA THR A 23 1.05 -16.64 -6.85
C THR A 23 -0.39 -16.38 -6.39
N ASN A 24 -1.35 -17.15 -6.91
CA ASN A 24 -2.76 -16.98 -6.58
C ASN A 24 -3.09 -17.62 -5.22
N PHE A 25 -3.82 -16.86 -4.41
CA PHE A 25 -4.47 -17.27 -3.19
C PHE A 25 -5.97 -16.98 -3.30
N ILE A 26 -6.79 -17.81 -2.68
CA ILE A 26 -8.24 -17.63 -2.64
C ILE A 26 -8.68 -17.24 -1.24
N VAL A 27 -9.58 -16.25 -1.17
CA VAL A 27 -10.25 -15.87 0.08
C VAL A 27 -11.21 -16.99 0.47
N VAL A 28 -10.89 -17.73 1.53
CA VAL A 28 -11.69 -18.89 1.96
C VAL A 28 -12.64 -18.60 3.11
N ASN A 29 -12.38 -17.55 3.88
CA ASN A 29 -13.23 -17.13 5.00
C ASN A 29 -12.98 -15.67 5.36
N GLN A 30 -14.02 -14.98 5.85
CA GLN A 30 -13.90 -13.67 6.48
C GLN A 30 -14.23 -13.76 7.97
N GLY A 31 -13.37 -13.20 8.81
CA GLY A 31 -13.48 -13.25 10.26
C GLY A 31 -13.21 -14.63 10.86
N ILE A 32 -13.70 -14.84 12.08
CA ILE A 32 -13.64 -16.15 12.75
C ILE A 32 -14.65 -17.09 12.07
N PRO A 33 -14.29 -18.35 11.75
CA PRO A 33 -15.22 -19.34 11.20
C PRO A 33 -16.51 -19.41 12.03
N LYS A 34 -17.67 -19.24 11.36
CA LYS A 34 -18.95 -18.85 11.98
C LYS A 34 -19.27 -19.66 13.25
N ASN A 35 -19.30 -18.96 14.38
CA ASN A 35 -19.82 -19.41 15.68
C ASN A 35 -19.18 -20.69 16.24
N SER A 36 -17.93 -20.98 15.89
CA SER A 36 -17.21 -22.10 16.49
C SER A 36 -16.52 -21.69 17.80
N PRO A 37 -16.71 -22.43 18.91
CA PRO A 37 -15.98 -22.20 20.15
C PRO A 37 -14.49 -22.63 20.05
N LEU A 38 -14.08 -23.19 18.91
CA LEU A 38 -12.73 -23.74 18.73
C LEU A 38 -11.64 -22.68 18.50
N TYR A 39 -12.02 -21.51 18.02
CA TYR A 39 -11.09 -20.44 17.62
C TYR A 39 -11.13 -19.29 18.64
N ASP A 40 -9.96 -18.75 18.99
CA ASP A 40 -9.88 -17.51 19.76
C ASP A 40 -9.89 -16.27 18.83
N ALA A 41 -9.82 -15.08 19.42
CA ALA A 41 -9.85 -13.81 18.70
C ALA A 41 -8.66 -13.62 17.74
N SER A 42 -7.55 -14.37 17.90
CA SER A 42 -6.40 -14.27 17.00
C SER A 42 -6.73 -14.74 15.58
N CYS A 43 -7.74 -15.61 15.44
CA CYS A 43 -8.18 -16.14 14.16
C CYS A 43 -9.15 -15.22 13.40
N ASN A 44 -9.37 -13.99 13.88
CA ASN A 44 -10.21 -13.01 13.23
C ASN A 44 -9.45 -12.26 12.13
N GLY A 45 -9.77 -12.55 10.86
CA GLY A 45 -9.20 -11.83 9.73
C GLY A 45 -9.64 -12.41 8.38
N THR A 46 -8.92 -12.09 7.32
CA THR A 46 -9.17 -12.66 5.99
C THR A 46 -8.31 -13.91 5.82
N TRP A 47 -8.95 -15.07 5.70
CA TRP A 47 -8.27 -16.35 5.52
C TRP A 47 -7.96 -16.56 4.05
N LEU A 48 -6.68 -16.76 3.74
CA LEU A 48 -6.21 -17.07 2.40
C LEU A 48 -5.73 -18.52 2.35
N LEU A 49 -6.10 -19.21 1.28
CA LEU A 49 -5.58 -20.53 0.93
C LEU A 49 -4.86 -20.41 -0.42
N MET A 50 -3.66 -20.98 -0.52
CA MET A 50 -2.97 -21.04 -1.80
C MET A 50 -3.83 -21.81 -2.82
N TYR A 51 -4.06 -21.21 -4.00
CA TYR A 51 -5.07 -21.68 -4.94
C TYR A 51 -4.79 -23.10 -5.45
N ASP A 52 -3.52 -23.39 -5.73
CA ASP A 52 -3.03 -24.69 -6.16
C ASP A 52 -1.98 -25.23 -5.19
N ILE A 53 -1.51 -26.45 -5.45
CA ILE A 53 -0.46 -27.08 -4.64
C ILE A 53 0.86 -26.36 -4.92
N TYR A 54 1.55 -25.93 -3.87
CA TYR A 54 2.84 -25.25 -4.02
C TYR A 54 3.95 -26.22 -4.41
N GLU A 55 4.08 -27.29 -3.62
CA GLU A 55 5.06 -28.34 -3.82
C GLU A 55 4.57 -29.64 -3.17
N LYS A 56 5.33 -30.71 -3.39
CA LYS A 56 5.09 -32.00 -2.73
C LYS A 56 6.17 -32.31 -1.70
N ARG A 57 5.76 -32.72 -0.51
CA ARG A 57 6.65 -33.13 0.58
C ARG A 57 5.93 -34.10 1.54
N PRO A 58 6.67 -34.85 2.37
CA PRO A 58 6.03 -35.67 3.40
C PRO A 58 5.41 -34.78 4.49
N TRP A 59 4.28 -35.19 5.03
CA TRP A 59 3.61 -34.49 6.13
C TRP A 59 4.48 -34.53 7.39
N HIS A 60 5.03 -35.70 7.72
CA HIS A 60 6.06 -35.92 8.73
C HIS A 60 7.23 -36.71 8.14
N SER A 61 8.45 -36.47 8.62
CA SER A 61 9.65 -37.23 8.22
C SER A 61 9.71 -38.65 8.80
N LEU A 62 8.74 -39.01 9.63
CA LEU A 62 8.59 -40.27 10.35
C LEU A 62 7.14 -40.72 10.20
N ASP A 63 6.84 -41.96 10.54
CA ASP A 63 5.46 -42.48 10.59
C ASP A 63 4.75 -42.00 11.87
N ASP A 64 4.54 -40.68 11.94
CA ASP A 64 3.94 -39.96 13.06
C ASP A 64 2.89 -38.95 12.57
N ASN A 65 1.77 -38.82 13.27
CA ASN A 65 0.66 -37.91 12.97
C ASN A 65 0.44 -36.79 14.01
N ASP A 66 1.48 -36.42 14.76
CA ASP A 66 1.51 -35.16 15.52
C ASP A 66 1.75 -33.95 14.60
N TYR A 67 0.71 -33.13 14.40
CA TYR A 67 0.80 -31.97 13.50
C TYR A 67 1.72 -30.88 14.05
N GLY A 68 1.71 -30.66 15.37
CA GLY A 68 2.48 -29.59 16.01
C GLY A 68 3.99 -29.81 15.86
N ASN A 69 4.42 -31.06 15.80
CA ASN A 69 5.82 -31.44 15.58
C ASN A 69 6.13 -31.91 14.16
N SER A 70 5.16 -31.83 13.25
CA SER A 70 5.30 -32.34 11.88
C SER A 70 6.34 -31.57 11.06
N ALA A 71 7.05 -32.29 10.18
CA ALA A 71 8.00 -31.70 9.25
C ALA A 71 7.36 -30.62 8.36
N THR A 72 6.09 -30.81 7.98
CA THR A 72 5.35 -29.81 7.20
C THR A 72 4.98 -28.57 8.02
N ASN A 73 4.54 -28.70 9.28
CA ASN A 73 4.26 -27.52 10.12
C ASN A 73 5.51 -26.66 10.35
N ILE A 74 6.65 -27.31 10.64
CA ILE A 74 7.96 -26.65 10.80
C ILE A 74 8.32 -25.91 9.51
N TYR A 75 8.21 -26.57 8.36
CA TYR A 75 8.50 -25.96 7.05
C TYR A 75 7.62 -24.75 6.76
N LEU A 76 6.31 -24.85 7.01
CA LEU A 76 5.36 -23.76 6.74
C LEU A 76 5.70 -22.51 7.56
N ASN A 77 6.08 -22.68 8.83
CA ASN A 77 6.38 -21.59 9.76
C ASN A 77 7.86 -21.15 9.74
N SER A 78 8.67 -21.70 8.84
CA SER A 78 10.07 -21.29 8.65
C SER A 78 10.35 -21.00 7.18
N THR A 79 10.71 -22.02 6.41
CA THR A 79 11.13 -21.86 5.02
C THR A 79 10.03 -21.26 4.14
N PHE A 80 8.80 -21.78 4.16
CA PHE A 80 7.73 -21.24 3.31
C PHE A 80 7.39 -19.80 3.67
N LEU A 81 7.25 -19.49 4.97
CA LEU A 81 7.00 -18.13 5.44
C LEU A 81 8.08 -17.18 4.92
N GLY A 82 9.35 -17.59 4.94
CA GLY A 82 10.48 -16.81 4.41
C GLY A 82 10.48 -16.57 2.89
N LEU A 83 9.61 -17.24 2.13
CA LEU A 83 9.46 -17.02 0.68
C LEU A 83 8.48 -15.89 0.34
N LEU A 84 7.65 -15.46 1.29
CA LEU A 84 6.73 -14.33 1.09
C LEU A 84 7.50 -13.01 1.16
N ASP A 85 6.96 -11.93 0.58
CA ASP A 85 7.57 -10.59 0.75
C ASP A 85 7.61 -10.18 2.24
N GLU A 86 8.66 -9.48 2.66
CA GLU A 86 8.92 -9.19 4.09
C GLU A 86 7.76 -8.48 4.79
N ASP A 87 7.10 -7.56 4.09
CA ASP A 87 5.95 -6.81 4.56
C ASP A 87 4.71 -7.72 4.76
N ILE A 88 4.51 -8.69 3.86
CA ILE A 88 3.49 -9.73 3.99
C ILE A 88 3.82 -10.67 5.16
N GLN A 89 5.08 -11.09 5.31
CA GLN A 89 5.52 -11.92 6.45
C GLN A 89 5.21 -11.24 7.79
N ALA A 90 5.43 -9.93 7.86
CA ALA A 90 5.14 -9.10 9.02
C ALA A 90 3.62 -8.97 9.25
N ALA A 91 2.83 -8.82 8.18
CA ALA A 91 1.38 -8.68 8.24
C ALA A 91 0.63 -9.97 8.63
N ILE A 92 1.17 -11.16 8.32
CA ILE A 92 0.54 -12.43 8.70
C ILE A 92 0.36 -12.51 10.21
N SER A 93 -0.89 -12.76 10.61
CA SER A 93 -1.28 -12.87 12.01
C SER A 93 -0.63 -14.08 12.66
N GLN A 94 -0.07 -13.90 13.86
CA GLN A 94 0.25 -15.02 14.74
C GLN A 94 -1.04 -15.49 15.40
N ILE A 95 -1.46 -16.71 15.10
CA ILE A 95 -2.78 -17.24 15.50
C ILE A 95 -2.66 -18.53 16.30
N ARG A 96 -3.76 -18.96 16.91
CA ARG A 96 -3.90 -20.29 17.52
C ARG A 96 -5.01 -21.08 16.83
N ILE A 97 -4.62 -22.02 15.97
CA ILE A 97 -5.58 -22.90 15.28
C ILE A 97 -6.00 -24.06 16.18
N PRO A 98 -7.25 -24.53 16.07
CA PRO A 98 -7.63 -25.79 16.68
C PRO A 98 -6.92 -26.95 15.99
N TYR A 99 -6.50 -27.93 16.80
CA TYR A 99 -5.83 -29.12 16.28
C TYR A 99 -6.02 -30.32 17.22
N HIS A 100 -5.98 -31.51 16.64
CA HIS A 100 -5.90 -32.76 17.38
C HIS A 100 -4.43 -33.18 17.52
N PRO A 101 -3.93 -33.57 18.72
CA PRO A 101 -2.50 -33.86 18.93
C PRO A 101 -2.02 -35.19 18.30
N GLY A 102 -2.94 -35.99 17.76
CA GLY A 102 -2.63 -37.27 17.12
C GLY A 102 -2.70 -38.44 18.11
N HIS A 103 -2.34 -39.65 17.63
CA HIS A 103 -2.14 -40.88 18.42
C HIS A 103 -3.32 -41.52 19.18
N ASP A 104 -4.34 -40.77 19.61
CA ASP A 104 -5.43 -41.28 20.46
C ASP A 104 -6.77 -40.59 20.15
N ALA A 105 -7.78 -41.39 19.80
CA ALA A 105 -9.14 -40.95 19.53
C ALA A 105 -9.89 -40.40 20.74
N ASN A 106 -9.40 -40.62 21.96
CA ASN A 106 -10.05 -40.17 23.19
C ASN A 106 -9.51 -38.84 23.71
N VAL A 107 -8.64 -38.16 22.95
CA VAL A 107 -8.08 -36.86 23.35
C VAL A 107 -8.92 -35.73 22.79
N ASP A 108 -9.17 -34.73 23.64
CA ASP A 108 -9.92 -33.54 23.27
C ASP A 108 -9.16 -32.67 22.26
N ILE A 109 -9.93 -31.92 21.46
CA ILE A 109 -9.37 -30.91 20.54
C ILE A 109 -8.75 -29.77 21.34
N ASN A 110 -7.47 -29.52 21.11
CA ASN A 110 -6.81 -28.31 21.59
C ASN A 110 -7.39 -27.11 20.84
N SER A 111 -7.96 -26.16 21.57
CA SER A 111 -8.74 -25.06 21.02
C SER A 111 -8.56 -23.77 21.81
N GLY A 112 -9.00 -22.65 21.23
CA GLY A 112 -8.89 -21.32 21.82
C GLY A 112 -7.46 -21.00 22.24
N ALA A 113 -7.27 -20.62 23.51
CA ALA A 113 -5.95 -20.29 24.06
C ALA A 113 -4.95 -21.47 24.08
N ASN A 114 -5.45 -22.71 24.00
CA ASN A 114 -4.62 -23.93 23.95
C ASN A 114 -4.37 -24.41 22.51
N GLY A 115 -4.92 -23.71 21.50
CA GLY A 115 -4.68 -24.04 20.10
C GLY A 115 -3.20 -23.92 19.71
N LEU A 116 -2.84 -24.51 18.57
CA LEU A 116 -1.45 -24.54 18.10
C LEU A 116 -1.05 -23.15 17.58
N PRO A 117 -0.04 -22.49 18.19
CA PRO A 117 0.46 -21.22 17.71
C PRO A 117 1.15 -21.39 16.35
N CYS A 118 0.72 -20.64 15.34
CA CYS A 118 1.36 -20.62 14.02
C CYS A 118 1.00 -19.36 13.22
N LYS A 119 1.75 -19.11 12.15
CA LYS A 119 1.45 -18.09 11.13
C LYS A 119 0.92 -18.72 9.84
N VAL A 120 1.54 -19.82 9.41
CA VAL A 120 1.17 -20.57 8.20
C VAL A 120 0.80 -21.99 8.60
N PHE A 121 -0.30 -22.51 8.05
CA PHE A 121 -0.85 -23.79 8.44
C PHE A 121 -1.51 -24.52 7.27
N LEU A 122 -1.86 -25.79 7.49
CA LEU A 122 -2.73 -26.56 6.61
C LEU A 122 -4.16 -26.47 7.13
N LEU A 123 -5.14 -26.37 6.23
CA LEU A 123 -6.54 -26.45 6.61
C LEU A 123 -6.87 -27.82 7.23
N SER A 124 -7.91 -27.88 8.06
CA SER A 124 -8.46 -29.12 8.56
C SER A 124 -9.55 -29.69 7.67
N GLY A 125 -9.90 -30.93 7.95
CA GLY A 125 -11.03 -31.63 7.35
C GLY A 125 -12.35 -30.90 7.48
N TYR A 126 -12.67 -30.44 8.69
CA TYR A 126 -13.89 -29.68 8.95
C TYR A 126 -13.87 -28.31 8.26
N GLU A 127 -12.71 -27.67 8.18
CA GLU A 127 -12.55 -26.39 7.47
C GLU A 127 -12.82 -26.51 5.97
N VAL A 128 -12.39 -27.62 5.34
CA VAL A 128 -12.72 -27.92 3.94
C VAL A 128 -14.13 -28.50 3.77
N GLY A 129 -14.91 -28.59 4.85
CA GLY A 129 -16.32 -28.98 4.82
C GLY A 129 -16.58 -30.48 4.79
N TRP A 130 -15.64 -31.31 5.21
CA TRP A 130 -16.00 -32.69 5.49
C TRP A 130 -16.72 -32.80 6.83
N THR A 131 -17.71 -33.67 6.84
CA THR A 131 -18.50 -34.05 8.02
C THR A 131 -18.52 -35.57 8.00
N SER A 132 -18.13 -36.22 9.08
CA SER A 132 -17.88 -37.66 9.06
C SER A 132 -18.51 -38.34 10.27
N ASP A 133 -19.24 -39.43 10.01
CA ASP A 133 -19.70 -40.36 11.05
C ASP A 133 -18.54 -41.28 11.54
N ASN A 134 -17.36 -41.20 10.92
CA ASN A 134 -16.16 -41.90 11.34
C ASN A 134 -15.59 -41.26 12.60
N GLU A 135 -15.67 -41.96 13.73
CA GLU A 135 -15.12 -41.56 15.04
C GLU A 135 -13.61 -41.24 15.02
N TYR A 136 -12.88 -41.69 13.99
CA TYR A 136 -11.45 -41.44 13.84
C TYR A 136 -11.11 -40.18 13.01
N PHE A 137 -12.13 -39.41 12.64
CA PHE A 137 -12.02 -38.13 11.96
C PHE A 137 -12.30 -37.01 12.96
N PRO A 138 -11.26 -36.38 13.55
CA PRO A 138 -11.47 -35.40 14.60
C PRO A 138 -12.14 -34.12 14.08
N GLU A 139 -12.97 -33.50 14.91
CA GLU A 139 -13.59 -32.19 14.64
C GLU A 139 -12.62 -31.03 14.95
N ASP A 140 -11.46 -31.04 14.29
CA ASP A 140 -10.33 -30.13 14.55
C ASP A 140 -10.42 -28.80 13.79
N GLY A 141 -11.64 -28.31 13.57
CA GLY A 141 -11.92 -27.01 12.98
C GLY A 141 -13.41 -26.81 12.71
N ALA A 142 -13.76 -25.72 12.00
CA ALA A 142 -15.13 -25.46 11.57
C ALA A 142 -15.16 -25.03 10.10
N LEU A 143 -16.27 -25.32 9.43
CA LEU A 143 -16.48 -25.03 8.00
C LEU A 143 -16.12 -23.58 7.67
N LEU A 144 -15.19 -23.40 6.73
CA LEU A 144 -14.88 -22.10 6.15
C LEU A 144 -15.89 -21.77 5.04
N GLU A 145 -16.25 -20.49 4.93
CA GLU A 145 -17.35 -20.02 4.06
C GLU A 145 -17.19 -20.41 2.58
N TYR A 146 -15.96 -20.55 2.09
CA TYR A 146 -15.72 -20.99 0.72
C TYR A 146 -16.09 -22.44 0.48
N PHE A 147 -16.05 -23.32 1.47
CA PHE A 147 -16.34 -24.73 1.25
C PHE A 147 -17.83 -25.05 1.43
N LEU A 148 -18.23 -26.22 0.93
CA LEU A 148 -19.57 -26.76 1.14
C LEU A 148 -19.47 -28.01 2.01
N PRO A 149 -20.43 -28.22 2.94
CA PRO A 149 -20.43 -29.41 3.77
C PRO A 149 -20.70 -30.69 2.95
N GLY A 150 -20.10 -31.80 3.35
CA GLY A 150 -20.34 -33.13 2.80
C GLY A 150 -19.52 -33.49 1.56
N THR A 151 -20.00 -34.50 0.83
CA THR A 151 -19.30 -35.20 -0.27
C THR A 151 -19.98 -35.05 -1.63
N SER A 152 -20.87 -34.07 -1.78
CA SER A 152 -21.51 -33.79 -3.06
C SER A 152 -20.46 -33.42 -4.13
N LYS A 153 -20.83 -33.57 -5.40
CA LYS A 153 -19.95 -33.17 -6.52
C LYS A 153 -19.51 -31.71 -6.40
N ASP A 154 -20.41 -30.82 -6.01
CA ASP A 154 -20.11 -29.39 -5.84
C ASP A 154 -19.18 -29.15 -4.64
N ALA A 155 -19.34 -29.89 -3.55
CA ALA A 155 -18.45 -29.82 -2.40
C ALA A 155 -17.04 -30.30 -2.74
N ASN A 156 -16.93 -31.44 -3.45
CA ASN A 156 -15.63 -32.00 -3.84
C ASN A 156 -14.90 -31.07 -4.83
N ILE A 157 -15.60 -30.45 -5.79
CA ILE A 157 -14.97 -29.52 -6.74
C ILE A 157 -14.25 -28.36 -6.03
N ARG A 158 -14.74 -27.88 -4.88
CA ARG A 158 -14.10 -26.80 -4.12
C ARG A 158 -12.79 -27.24 -3.42
N ARG A 159 -12.53 -28.54 -3.32
CA ARG A 159 -11.32 -29.10 -2.69
C ARG A 159 -10.24 -29.49 -3.67
N LYS A 160 -10.54 -29.50 -4.97
CA LYS A 160 -9.57 -29.87 -6.00
C LYS A 160 -8.45 -28.84 -6.08
N ALA A 161 -7.23 -29.30 -6.31
CA ALA A 161 -6.05 -28.47 -6.50
C ALA A 161 -5.12 -29.11 -7.53
N ILE A 162 -4.43 -28.28 -8.30
CA ILE A 162 -3.55 -28.72 -9.37
C ILE A 162 -2.09 -28.73 -8.88
N PHE A 163 -1.33 -29.72 -9.32
CA PHE A 163 0.14 -29.75 -9.27
C PHE A 163 0.65 -30.19 -10.66
N ASP A 164 1.58 -29.44 -11.25
CA ASP A 164 2.15 -29.73 -12.57
C ASP A 164 1.11 -29.98 -13.69
N GLY A 165 -0.04 -29.30 -13.62
CA GLY A 165 -1.08 -29.34 -14.65
C GLY A 165 -2.22 -30.34 -14.42
N ASP A 166 -2.08 -31.24 -13.44
CA ASP A 166 -3.11 -32.24 -13.10
C ASP A 166 -3.64 -32.07 -11.68
N PHE A 167 -4.89 -32.49 -11.45
CA PHE A 167 -5.43 -32.55 -10.09
C PHE A 167 -4.70 -33.61 -9.27
N ASP A 168 -4.30 -33.25 -8.05
CA ASP A 168 -3.44 -34.09 -7.23
C ASP A 168 -3.91 -34.15 -5.76
N TYR A 169 -3.28 -35.05 -5.00
CA TYR A 169 -3.45 -35.19 -3.57
C TYR A 169 -2.84 -34.01 -2.83
N TRP A 170 -3.53 -33.49 -1.81
CA TRP A 170 -2.94 -32.53 -0.88
C TRP A 170 -3.36 -32.77 0.57
N GLY A 171 -2.43 -32.48 1.48
CA GLY A 171 -2.54 -32.79 2.91
C GLY A 171 -3.30 -31.77 3.73
N LEU A 172 -3.97 -32.27 4.75
CA LEU A 172 -4.63 -31.48 5.79
C LEU A 172 -3.86 -31.61 7.09
N ARG A 173 -4.15 -30.73 8.06
CA ARG A 173 -3.61 -30.91 9.42
C ARG A 173 -4.28 -32.04 10.21
N THR A 174 -5.43 -32.52 9.75
CA THR A 174 -6.26 -33.49 10.46
C THR A 174 -5.61 -34.88 10.51
N PRO A 175 -5.24 -35.38 11.70
CA PRO A 175 -4.74 -36.74 11.85
C PRO A 175 -5.89 -37.77 11.77
N ASN A 176 -5.56 -39.02 11.49
CA ASN A 176 -6.45 -40.14 11.79
C ASN A 176 -6.24 -40.52 13.26
N SER A 177 -7.26 -40.39 14.12
CA SER A 177 -7.05 -40.56 15.56
C SER A 177 -6.98 -42.03 16.01
N ARG A 178 -7.24 -43.01 15.12
CA ARG A 178 -7.07 -44.45 15.41
C ARG A 178 -5.62 -44.91 15.38
N ASN A 179 -4.84 -44.32 14.48
CA ASN A 179 -3.50 -44.76 14.13
C ASN A 179 -2.53 -43.62 14.39
N SER A 180 -1.32 -43.92 14.86
CA SER A 180 -0.32 -42.88 15.16
C SER A 180 0.40 -42.32 13.94
N ASN A 181 0.10 -42.80 12.73
CA ASN A 181 0.91 -42.58 11.52
C ASN A 181 0.08 -42.22 10.28
N TYR A 182 -1.24 -42.10 10.41
CA TYR A 182 -2.11 -41.75 9.29
C TYR A 182 -2.65 -40.33 9.44
N VAL A 183 -2.74 -39.61 8.33
CA VAL A 183 -3.36 -38.29 8.23
C VAL A 183 -4.34 -38.25 7.08
N TRP A 184 -5.26 -37.29 7.11
CA TRP A 184 -6.27 -37.13 6.07
C TRP A 184 -5.76 -36.24 4.93
N TYR A 185 -6.09 -36.65 3.71
CA TYR A 185 -5.73 -35.99 2.46
C TYR A 185 -6.99 -35.80 1.63
N THR A 186 -6.97 -34.77 0.79
CA THR A 186 -7.86 -34.73 -0.38
C THR A 186 -7.23 -35.58 -1.49
N ILE A 187 -8.07 -36.13 -2.36
CA ILE A 187 -7.63 -36.83 -3.57
C ILE A 187 -8.00 -36.02 -4.83
N PRO A 188 -7.52 -36.38 -6.03
CA PRO A 188 -7.73 -35.59 -7.25
C PRO A 188 -9.18 -35.23 -7.61
N ASP A 189 -10.16 -36.03 -7.18
CA ASP A 189 -11.58 -35.76 -7.41
C ASP A 189 -12.21 -34.82 -6.36
N GLY A 190 -11.47 -34.48 -5.30
CA GLY A 190 -11.89 -33.63 -4.19
C GLY A 190 -12.52 -34.36 -3.00
N SER A 191 -12.64 -35.69 -3.05
CA SER A 191 -13.04 -36.49 -1.89
C SER A 191 -11.87 -36.72 -0.92
N CYS A 192 -12.13 -37.34 0.23
CA CYS A 192 -11.13 -37.60 1.25
C CYS A 192 -10.55 -39.02 1.15
N THR A 193 -9.30 -39.15 1.58
CA THR A 193 -8.66 -40.41 1.93
C THR A 193 -7.79 -40.20 3.16
N ASN A 194 -7.32 -41.28 3.79
CA ASN A 194 -6.17 -41.20 4.68
C ASN A 194 -5.00 -42.03 4.13
N GLY A 195 -3.80 -41.71 4.61
CA GLY A 195 -2.57 -42.38 4.20
C GLY A 195 -1.45 -42.09 5.18
N TRP A 196 -0.30 -42.73 4.97
CA TRP A 196 0.88 -42.57 5.82
C TRP A 196 1.38 -41.13 5.80
N SER A 197 1.65 -40.56 6.97
CA SER A 197 2.17 -39.20 7.12
C SER A 197 3.54 -39.00 6.46
N SER A 198 4.31 -40.06 6.29
CA SER A 198 5.58 -40.07 5.54
C SER A 198 5.43 -40.07 4.02
N THR A 199 4.20 -40.20 3.49
CA THR A 199 3.95 -40.16 2.05
C THR A 199 4.07 -38.73 1.52
N VAL A 200 4.71 -38.60 0.36
CA VAL A 200 4.93 -37.33 -0.34
C VAL A 200 3.66 -36.92 -1.10
N TYR A 201 2.97 -35.89 -0.61
CA TYR A 201 1.78 -35.31 -1.23
C TYR A 201 1.85 -33.78 -1.25
N GLY A 202 0.87 -33.15 -1.89
CA GLY A 202 0.82 -31.70 -2.06
C GLY A 202 0.63 -30.93 -0.76
N VAL A 203 1.30 -29.79 -0.67
CA VAL A 203 1.13 -28.79 0.39
C VAL A 203 0.38 -27.59 -0.16
N ARG A 204 -0.71 -27.21 0.52
CA ARG A 204 -1.46 -25.99 0.26
C ARG A 204 -1.44 -25.10 1.50
N PRO A 205 -0.51 -24.13 1.54
CA PRO A 205 -0.40 -23.19 2.64
C PRO A 205 -1.65 -22.34 2.80
N ALA A 206 -2.06 -22.13 4.05
CA ALA A 206 -3.08 -21.17 4.43
C ALA A 206 -2.54 -20.25 5.54
N PHE A 207 -3.05 -19.02 5.59
CA PHE A 207 -2.72 -18.03 6.61
C PHE A 207 -3.80 -16.96 6.69
N ILE A 208 -3.74 -16.12 7.74
CA ILE A 208 -4.72 -15.06 7.99
C ILE A 208 -4.01 -13.71 7.89
N LEU A 209 -4.55 -12.84 7.04
CA LEU A 209 -4.13 -11.44 6.92
C LEU A 209 -5.14 -10.49 7.59
N PRO A 210 -4.69 -9.31 8.03
CA PRO A 210 -5.58 -8.27 8.54
C PRO A 210 -6.62 -7.88 7.47
N PRO A 211 -7.90 -7.73 7.84
CA PRO A 211 -8.94 -7.34 6.89
C PRO A 211 -8.74 -5.92 6.34
N SER A 212 -7.94 -5.09 7.03
CA SER A 212 -7.59 -3.73 6.62
C SER A 212 -6.51 -3.66 5.54
N LEU A 213 -5.80 -4.76 5.26
CA LEU A 213 -4.78 -4.81 4.21
C LEU A 213 -5.44 -4.57 2.85
N PHE A 214 -4.75 -3.88 1.94
CA PHE A 214 -5.31 -3.56 0.62
C PHE A 214 -4.94 -4.60 -0.43
N VAL A 215 -5.76 -4.65 -1.48
CA VAL A 215 -5.49 -5.37 -2.72
C VAL A 215 -5.56 -4.38 -3.87
N ASP A 216 -4.44 -4.17 -4.56
CA ASP A 216 -4.36 -3.32 -5.75
C ASP A 216 -3.81 -4.09 -6.95
N ALA A 217 -4.41 -3.89 -8.12
CA ALA A 217 -4.17 -4.69 -9.33
C ALA A 217 -4.18 -6.22 -9.10
N GLY A 218 -4.91 -6.68 -8.08
CA GLY A 218 -4.99 -8.08 -7.67
C GLY A 218 -3.88 -8.55 -6.72
N PHE A 219 -2.90 -7.72 -6.37
CA PHE A 219 -1.85 -8.02 -5.39
C PHE A 219 -2.23 -7.52 -4.00
N ALA A 220 -1.96 -8.31 -2.96
CA ALA A 220 -1.98 -7.80 -1.60
C ALA A 220 -0.86 -6.77 -1.41
N VAL A 221 -1.17 -5.60 -0.86
CA VAL A 221 -0.24 -4.51 -0.62
C VAL A 221 -0.45 -3.95 0.79
N THR A 222 0.65 -3.60 1.46
CA THR A 222 0.65 -3.07 2.83
C THR A 222 0.54 -1.55 2.91
N ASN A 223 0.76 -0.86 1.80
CA ASN A 223 0.68 0.58 1.67
C ASN A 223 0.33 0.96 0.22
N LEU A 224 -0.55 1.93 0.01
CA LEU A 224 -0.88 2.50 -1.29
C LEU A 224 -0.25 3.89 -1.44
N PRO A 225 0.10 4.31 -2.66
CA PRO A 225 0.59 5.66 -2.87
C PRO A 225 -0.50 6.69 -2.55
N PRO A 226 -0.10 7.91 -2.13
CA PRO A 226 -1.05 8.99 -1.94
C PRO A 226 -1.65 9.45 -3.27
N GLU A 227 -2.77 10.15 -3.20
CA GLU A 227 -3.34 10.85 -4.35
C GLU A 227 -2.55 12.13 -4.65
N ALA A 228 -2.58 12.58 -5.91
CA ALA A 228 -1.91 13.82 -6.29
C ALA A 228 -2.61 15.03 -5.62
N PRO A 229 -1.86 16.07 -5.22
CA PRO A 229 -2.44 17.31 -4.72
C PRO A 229 -3.48 17.86 -5.70
N ALA A 230 -4.70 18.19 -5.25
CA ALA A 230 -5.77 18.57 -6.17
C ALA A 230 -5.50 19.83 -7.02
N SER A 231 -4.63 20.72 -6.55
CA SER A 231 -4.24 21.95 -7.25
C SER A 231 -2.92 22.51 -6.73
N ILE A 232 -2.20 23.21 -7.59
CA ILE A 232 -1.09 24.10 -7.24
C ILE A 232 -1.43 25.53 -7.67
N THR A 233 -1.21 26.49 -6.77
CA THR A 233 -1.50 27.91 -6.97
C THR A 233 -0.19 28.67 -7.11
N VAL A 234 -0.03 29.28 -8.28
CA VAL A 234 1.10 30.16 -8.61
C VAL A 234 0.54 31.54 -9.00
N PRO A 235 0.94 32.63 -8.32
CA PRO A 235 0.52 33.98 -8.67
C PRO A 235 0.76 34.31 -10.14
N GLU A 236 -0.12 35.11 -10.74
CA GLU A 236 0.03 35.54 -12.13
C GLU A 236 1.20 36.52 -12.29
N LEU A 237 1.36 37.44 -11.34
CA LEU A 237 2.47 38.38 -11.35
C LEU A 237 3.72 37.72 -10.77
N VAL A 238 4.68 37.44 -11.65
CA VAL A 238 5.99 36.92 -11.28
C VAL A 238 7.04 37.98 -11.59
N LYS A 239 7.74 38.48 -10.57
CA LYS A 239 8.77 39.52 -10.72
C LYS A 239 10.17 38.90 -10.67
N GLY A 240 11.01 39.20 -11.66
CA GLY A 240 12.43 38.85 -11.66
C GLY A 240 13.15 39.50 -10.47
N GLY A 241 13.89 38.71 -9.70
CA GLY A 241 14.53 39.19 -8.46
C GLY A 241 13.55 39.36 -7.29
N GLY A 242 12.31 38.90 -7.42
CA GLY A 242 11.28 38.92 -6.38
C GLY A 242 11.08 37.57 -5.69
N ASP A 243 10.28 37.59 -4.62
CA ASP A 243 9.80 36.39 -3.95
C ASP A 243 8.44 35.99 -4.53
N LEU A 244 8.26 34.71 -4.86
CA LEU A 244 7.03 34.17 -5.41
C LEU A 244 6.43 33.15 -4.41
N PRO A 245 5.36 33.49 -3.69
CA PRO A 245 4.70 32.55 -2.81
C PRO A 245 3.87 31.56 -3.62
N ILE A 246 4.15 30.28 -3.46
CA ILE A 246 3.47 29.15 -4.10
C ILE A 246 2.77 28.36 -3.00
N SER A 247 1.56 27.88 -3.27
CA SER A 247 0.84 26.98 -2.38
C SER A 247 0.17 25.85 -3.15
N TRP A 248 -0.19 24.78 -2.45
CA TRP A 248 -0.92 23.67 -3.04
C TRP A 248 -1.96 23.11 -2.08
N ALA A 249 -2.94 22.41 -2.65
CA ALA A 249 -3.93 21.69 -1.87
C ALA A 249 -3.26 20.52 -1.13
N ALA A 250 -3.75 20.20 0.06
CA ALA A 250 -3.37 18.97 0.72
C ALA A 250 -3.79 17.76 -0.13
N ALA A 251 -2.91 16.77 -0.24
CA ALA A 251 -3.26 15.47 -0.78
C ALA A 251 -4.01 14.64 0.26
N SER A 252 -4.55 13.50 -0.18
CA SER A 252 -5.09 12.44 0.68
C SER A 252 -4.36 11.15 0.38
N ASP A 253 -4.19 10.33 1.42
CA ASP A 253 -3.63 9.00 1.32
C ASP A 253 -4.71 7.95 1.61
N PRO A 254 -4.85 6.88 0.79
CA PRO A 254 -5.86 5.85 1.01
C PRO A 254 -5.73 5.11 2.35
N ASP A 255 -4.51 4.95 2.85
CA ASP A 255 -4.17 4.30 4.12
C ASP A 255 -4.24 5.30 5.30
N GLY A 256 -4.27 6.60 5.00
CA GLY A 256 -4.29 7.68 5.98
C GLY A 256 -2.90 8.04 6.51
N ASP A 257 -1.86 7.65 5.78
CA ASP A 257 -0.48 7.89 6.15
C ASP A 257 -0.12 9.38 6.18
N PRO A 258 0.77 9.82 7.08
CA PRO A 258 1.36 11.15 7.01
C PRO A 258 2.10 11.36 5.67
N MET A 259 1.97 12.56 5.11
CA MET A 259 2.56 12.90 3.81
C MET A 259 3.53 14.07 3.90
N SER A 260 4.53 14.03 3.02
CA SER A 260 5.37 15.16 2.63
C SER A 260 5.14 15.50 1.17
N TYR A 261 5.67 16.63 0.71
CA TYR A 261 5.52 17.13 -0.65
C TYR A 261 6.88 17.40 -1.27
N GLU A 262 7.02 17.03 -2.53
CA GLU A 262 8.14 17.41 -3.38
C GLU A 262 7.65 18.45 -4.39
N LEU A 263 8.33 19.58 -4.47
CA LEU A 263 8.05 20.66 -5.43
C LEU A 263 9.22 20.78 -6.40
N GLU A 264 8.92 20.78 -7.68
CA GLU A 264 9.86 21.03 -8.75
C GLU A 264 9.49 22.28 -9.54
N ARG A 265 10.51 22.90 -10.12
CA ARG A 265 10.38 24.06 -11.01
C ARG A 265 11.06 23.77 -12.34
N SER A 266 10.39 24.15 -13.42
CA SER A 266 10.98 24.32 -14.75
C SER A 266 11.13 25.82 -15.01
N THR A 267 12.30 26.23 -15.49
CA THR A 267 12.62 27.60 -15.89
C THR A 267 12.89 27.62 -17.38
N ASP A 268 12.25 28.52 -18.12
CA ASP A 268 12.49 28.68 -19.58
C ASP A 268 12.32 27.36 -20.35
N ALA A 269 11.34 26.55 -19.94
CA ALA A 269 11.06 25.21 -20.45
C ALA A 269 12.24 24.23 -20.36
N ALA A 270 13.15 24.44 -19.40
CA ALA A 270 14.22 23.50 -19.07
C ALA A 270 13.70 22.30 -18.28
N GLU A 271 14.61 21.34 -18.03
CA GLU A 271 14.35 20.19 -17.16
C GLU A 271 13.91 20.63 -15.76
N TRP A 272 13.03 19.82 -15.18
CA TRP A 272 12.49 20.06 -13.84
C TRP A 272 13.58 19.90 -12.78
N ALA A 273 13.63 20.83 -11.83
CA ALA A 273 14.54 20.78 -10.68
C ALA A 273 13.77 20.83 -9.36
N GLN A 274 14.07 19.90 -8.44
CA GLN A 274 13.51 19.92 -7.09
C GLN A 274 14.02 21.13 -6.32
N ILE A 275 13.08 21.96 -5.87
CA ILE A 275 13.34 23.17 -5.09
C ILE A 275 12.83 23.07 -3.65
N TYR A 276 11.96 22.10 -3.35
CA TYR A 276 11.47 21.86 -2.00
C TYR A 276 11.12 20.38 -1.78
N LYS A 277 11.36 19.92 -0.54
CA LYS A 277 10.88 18.65 0.01
C LYS A 277 10.52 18.84 1.48
N GLY A 278 9.28 18.55 1.87
CA GLY A 278 8.82 18.66 3.27
C GLY A 278 7.30 18.71 3.41
N GLU A 279 6.80 18.89 4.63
CA GLU A 279 5.37 18.77 4.96
C GLU A 279 4.53 20.05 4.73
N ALA A 280 5.16 21.19 4.45
CA ALA A 280 4.44 22.43 4.28
C ALA A 280 3.59 22.40 3.00
N LEU A 281 2.45 23.08 3.02
CA LEU A 281 1.57 23.25 1.85
C LEU A 281 1.87 24.53 1.05
N ARG A 282 3.06 25.10 1.27
CA ARG A 282 3.50 26.34 0.66
C ARG A 282 5.01 26.44 0.66
N PHE A 283 5.53 27.13 -0.36
CA PHE A 283 6.93 27.43 -0.52
C PHE A 283 7.07 28.82 -1.14
N THR A 284 8.06 29.59 -0.68
CA THR A 284 8.40 30.88 -1.30
C THR A 284 9.63 30.68 -2.16
N ASP A 285 9.47 30.75 -3.47
CA ASP A 285 10.58 30.66 -4.41
C ASP A 285 11.21 32.04 -4.63
N ARG A 286 12.52 32.07 -4.81
CA ARG A 286 13.28 33.29 -5.11
C ARG A 286 13.52 33.32 -6.62
N ILE A 287 12.80 34.19 -7.31
CA ILE A 287 12.88 34.27 -8.77
C ILE A 287 14.16 34.98 -9.18
N THR A 288 14.96 34.34 -10.03
CA THR A 288 16.19 34.95 -10.53
C THR A 288 15.82 35.93 -11.65
N LYS A 289 16.33 37.17 -11.57
CA LYS A 289 16.15 38.16 -12.63
C LYS A 289 16.83 37.67 -13.92
N GLY A 290 16.12 37.77 -15.04
CA GLY A 290 16.54 37.32 -16.37
C GLY A 290 15.88 36.02 -16.84
N TRP A 291 15.25 35.23 -15.95
CA TRP A 291 14.38 34.13 -16.40
C TRP A 291 13.22 34.70 -17.21
N LEU A 292 12.78 33.99 -18.25
CA LEU A 292 11.65 34.39 -19.09
C LEU A 292 10.34 33.78 -18.58
N SER A 293 10.41 32.56 -18.04
CA SER A 293 9.25 31.83 -17.56
C SER A 293 9.57 30.87 -16.43
N VAL A 294 8.55 30.59 -15.62
CA VAL A 294 8.57 29.55 -14.58
C VAL A 294 7.31 28.70 -14.69
N GLN A 295 7.45 27.41 -14.42
CA GLN A 295 6.35 26.49 -14.21
C GLN A 295 6.70 25.61 -13.00
N TYR A 296 5.68 25.18 -12.26
CA TYR A 296 5.86 24.38 -11.05
C TYR A 296 5.06 23.09 -11.15
N ARG A 297 5.55 22.05 -10.48
CA ARG A 297 4.78 20.83 -10.25
C ARG A 297 5.03 20.31 -8.85
N VAL A 298 3.99 19.77 -8.23
CA VAL A 298 4.03 19.24 -6.87
C VAL A 298 3.45 17.84 -6.83
N ARG A 299 4.04 16.97 -6.03
CA ARG A 299 3.50 15.64 -5.70
C ARG A 299 3.58 15.41 -4.20
N ALA A 300 2.66 14.62 -3.68
CA ALA A 300 2.72 14.05 -2.34
C ALA A 300 3.55 12.76 -2.32
N VAL A 301 4.22 12.52 -1.20
CA VAL A 301 5.01 11.32 -0.87
C VAL A 301 4.62 10.88 0.53
N ASP A 302 4.19 9.62 0.69
CA ASP A 302 3.79 9.06 1.98
C ASP A 302 5.00 8.66 2.86
N SER A 303 4.71 8.07 4.03
CA SER A 303 5.71 7.59 4.97
C SER A 303 6.49 6.36 4.49
N GLY A 304 5.89 5.58 3.58
CA GLY A 304 6.48 4.44 2.88
C GLY A 304 7.35 4.83 1.67
N ASN A 305 7.49 6.11 1.37
CA ASN A 305 8.16 6.68 0.18
C ASN A 305 7.48 6.35 -1.16
N LEU A 306 6.22 5.95 -1.16
CA LEU A 306 5.45 5.92 -2.40
C LEU A 306 4.99 7.33 -2.76
N SER A 307 4.98 7.62 -4.05
CA SER A 307 4.68 8.95 -4.56
C SER A 307 3.39 8.94 -5.37
N SER A 308 2.61 10.00 -5.20
CA SER A 308 1.53 10.35 -6.10
C SER A 308 2.04 10.76 -7.50
N GLY A 309 1.11 10.94 -8.44
CA GLY A 309 1.37 11.66 -9.68
C GLY A 309 1.68 13.15 -9.45
N TRP A 310 2.18 13.83 -10.48
CA TRP A 310 2.46 15.27 -10.43
C TRP A 310 1.21 16.10 -10.73
N THR A 311 1.02 17.17 -9.96
CA THR A 311 0.08 18.25 -10.26
C THR A 311 0.86 19.45 -10.76
N GLU A 312 0.65 19.84 -12.01
CA GLU A 312 1.37 20.92 -12.68
C GLU A 312 0.60 22.23 -12.63
N SER A 313 1.33 23.35 -12.53
CA SER A 313 0.80 24.69 -12.69
C SER A 313 0.72 25.09 -14.16
N GLU A 314 0.01 26.17 -14.46
CA GLU A 314 0.26 26.92 -15.69
C GLU A 314 1.68 27.49 -15.72
N THR A 315 2.22 27.70 -16.91
CA THR A 315 3.47 28.46 -17.10
C THR A 315 3.20 29.95 -16.86
N ARG A 316 4.06 30.60 -16.08
CA ARG A 316 4.03 32.05 -15.82
C ARG A 316 5.21 32.73 -16.51
N THR A 317 4.94 33.86 -17.16
CA THR A 317 5.99 34.75 -17.67
C THR A 317 6.58 35.56 -16.53
N VAL A 318 7.89 35.75 -16.53
CA VAL A 318 8.58 36.56 -15.53
C VAL A 318 8.71 37.99 -16.05
N ASP A 319 8.18 38.94 -15.30
CA ASP A 319 8.39 40.36 -15.53
C ASP A 319 9.72 40.80 -14.92
N ASN A 320 10.68 41.09 -15.79
CA ASN A 320 12.02 41.52 -15.42
C ASN A 320 12.19 43.04 -15.39
N ASN A 321 11.12 43.80 -15.62
CA ASN A 321 11.17 45.26 -15.67
C ASN A 321 11.25 45.86 -14.25
N THR A 322 12.21 46.75 -14.06
CA THR A 322 12.44 47.53 -12.83
C THR A 322 11.96 48.94 -13.08
N ALA A 323 11.21 49.50 -12.12
CA ALA A 323 10.78 50.88 -12.23
C ALA A 323 11.99 51.84 -12.34
N PRO A 324 11.89 52.89 -13.15
CA PRO A 324 12.93 53.92 -13.20
C PRO A 324 13.00 54.69 -11.88
N ALA A 325 14.18 55.24 -11.59
CA ALA A 325 14.43 56.08 -10.44
C ALA A 325 14.61 57.55 -10.87
N ILE A 326 14.06 58.46 -10.07
CA ILE A 326 14.36 59.89 -10.15
C ILE A 326 15.03 60.27 -8.83
N GLU A 327 16.27 60.72 -8.91
CA GLU A 327 16.99 61.29 -7.77
C GLU A 327 17.06 62.80 -7.94
N CYS A 328 16.65 63.54 -6.93
CA CYS A 328 16.63 64.99 -6.93
C CYS A 328 17.30 65.48 -5.63
N GLU A 329 18.00 66.61 -5.70
CA GLU A 329 18.57 67.25 -4.51
C GLU A 329 17.49 67.71 -3.52
N HIS A 330 16.25 67.87 -4.01
CA HIS A 330 15.08 68.17 -3.20
C HIS A 330 14.21 66.90 -3.03
N PRO A 331 13.91 66.47 -1.79
CA PRO A 331 13.03 65.32 -1.57
C PRO A 331 11.64 65.59 -2.13
N GLY A 332 11.00 64.56 -2.68
CA GLY A 332 9.66 64.66 -3.26
C GLY A 332 8.64 65.23 -2.26
N GLY A 333 7.92 66.27 -2.69
CA GLY A 333 6.97 66.99 -1.83
C GLY A 333 7.59 67.97 -0.83
N GLY A 334 8.91 68.18 -0.88
CA GLY A 334 9.60 69.21 -0.10
C GLY A 334 9.26 70.62 -0.57
N ASP A 335 9.14 71.56 0.37
CA ASP A 335 9.01 72.98 0.05
C ASP A 335 10.32 73.51 -0.56
N LEU A 336 10.23 74.05 -1.78
CA LEU A 336 11.36 74.66 -2.47
C LEU A 336 11.66 76.08 -1.95
N GLY A 337 10.79 76.62 -1.08
CA GLY A 337 10.83 77.97 -0.55
C GLY A 337 10.37 79.03 -1.55
N GLU A 338 10.26 80.27 -1.10
CA GLU A 338 9.92 81.42 -1.95
C GLU A 338 11.05 81.70 -2.96
N LYS A 339 10.74 81.66 -4.26
CA LYS A 339 11.68 81.96 -5.35
C LYS A 339 11.28 83.26 -6.04
N ALA A 340 11.96 84.35 -5.70
CA ALA A 340 11.74 85.67 -6.30
C ALA A 340 12.54 85.92 -7.60
N GLU A 341 13.42 84.98 -7.97
CA GLU A 341 14.30 85.03 -9.15
C GLU A 341 14.32 83.65 -9.82
N PRO A 342 14.74 83.53 -11.10
CA PRO A 342 14.88 82.24 -11.79
C PRO A 342 15.72 81.24 -10.98
N PHE A 343 15.26 79.99 -10.92
CA PHE A 343 15.92 78.91 -10.19
C PHE A 343 16.04 77.65 -11.04
N ALA A 344 16.88 76.72 -10.60
CA ALA A 344 17.04 75.40 -11.21
C ALA A 344 16.79 74.31 -10.16
N VAL A 345 16.25 73.18 -10.60
CA VAL A 345 16.12 71.95 -9.80
C VAL A 345 16.91 70.87 -10.54
N ASN A 346 18.00 70.40 -9.95
CA ASN A 346 18.79 69.36 -10.56
C ASN A 346 18.27 67.98 -10.13
N TYR A 347 18.09 67.12 -11.11
CA TYR A 347 17.70 65.73 -10.88
C TYR A 347 18.41 64.83 -11.90
N THR A 348 18.55 63.56 -11.54
CA THR A 348 19.02 62.48 -12.39
C THR A 348 17.90 61.46 -12.53
N VAL A 349 17.65 61.04 -13.77
CA VAL A 349 16.70 59.96 -14.06
C VAL A 349 17.50 58.78 -14.56
N THR A 350 17.29 57.62 -13.98
CA THR A 350 17.95 56.38 -14.34
C THR A 350 16.93 55.28 -14.53
N ASP A 351 17.15 54.46 -15.54
CA ASP A 351 16.44 53.20 -15.69
C ASP A 351 17.43 52.06 -15.40
N PRO A 352 17.16 51.21 -14.40
CA PRO A 352 18.06 50.10 -14.07
C PRO A 352 18.22 49.07 -15.19
N ASP A 353 17.25 48.98 -16.11
CA ASP A 353 17.23 48.02 -17.22
C ASP A 353 17.67 48.65 -18.55
N GLY A 354 17.90 49.97 -18.56
CA GLY A 354 18.31 50.73 -19.74
C GLY A 354 17.15 50.99 -20.70
N ASP A 355 15.91 50.86 -20.22
CA ASP A 355 14.73 51.12 -21.03
C ASP A 355 14.64 52.61 -21.42
N PRO A 356 14.12 52.93 -22.61
CA PRO A 356 13.93 54.32 -23.01
C PRO A 356 12.97 55.05 -22.05
N LEU A 357 13.47 56.12 -21.44
CA LEU A 357 12.68 56.94 -20.53
C LEU A 357 12.06 58.13 -21.26
N THR A 358 10.81 58.44 -20.89
CA THR A 358 10.15 59.70 -21.22
C THR A 358 10.00 60.51 -19.95
N LEU A 359 10.37 61.79 -19.97
CA LEU A 359 10.40 62.63 -18.78
C LEU A 359 9.56 63.88 -18.99
N THR A 360 8.49 64.02 -18.20
CA THR A 360 7.67 65.23 -18.23
C THR A 360 7.98 66.12 -17.03
N GLU A 361 8.34 67.37 -17.30
CA GLU A 361 8.45 68.42 -16.28
C GLU A 361 7.19 69.29 -16.32
N THR A 362 6.63 69.59 -15.14
CA THR A 362 5.48 70.49 -15.02
C THR A 362 5.69 71.51 -13.91
N VAL A 363 5.35 72.77 -14.16
CA VAL A 363 5.33 73.86 -13.17
C VAL A 363 3.91 74.44 -13.15
N ASP A 364 3.30 74.58 -11.97
CA ASP A 364 1.92 75.05 -11.78
C ASP A 364 0.88 74.33 -12.65
N GLY A 365 1.10 73.03 -12.89
CA GLY A 365 0.21 72.19 -13.71
C GLY A 365 0.37 72.39 -15.23
N GLN A 366 1.35 73.18 -15.69
CA GLN A 366 1.70 73.31 -17.10
C GLN A 366 2.99 72.56 -17.42
N THR A 367 2.98 71.75 -18.48
CA THR A 367 4.17 71.05 -18.98
C THR A 367 5.19 72.04 -19.54
N THR A 368 6.38 72.05 -18.95
CA THR A 368 7.51 72.88 -19.38
C THR A 368 8.48 72.13 -20.28
N ARG A 369 8.52 70.79 -20.16
CA ARG A 369 9.40 69.90 -20.94
C ARG A 369 8.82 68.49 -21.03
N THR A 370 9.12 67.77 -22.11
CA THR A 370 8.80 66.34 -22.32
C THR A 370 10.02 65.60 -22.85
#